data_AF-A0A7V3C7B6-F1
#
_entry.id   AF-A0A7V3C7B6-F1
#
_cell.length_a   1.000
_cell.length_b   1.000
_cell.length_c   1.000
_cell.angle_alpha   90.00
_cell.angle_beta   90.00
_cell.angle_gamma   90.00
#
_symmetry.space_group_name_H-M   'P 1'
#
loop_
_entity.id
_entity.type
_entity.pdbx_description
1 polymer ?
#
loop_
_entity_poly.entity_id
_entity_poly.type
_entity_poly.pdbx_seq_one_letter_code
_entity_poly.pdbx_strand_id
1 'polypeptide(L)'
;MQPENSVDSAPLASAPCSAEDVAAIVREQKWLQDASCPALELWLAGAAALLAPHALHRAALADLLRLIFEYDARRILQSPESHAVLAREGAREVLRSLAHLVLDGPEITSDRYKEIIASLKKSLGYRGRELFYPIRLALAGRAGEGELDRVILLLDSAAALPFVVPVKGTHRRMLEFCSALD
;
A
#
# COMPACT_ATOMS: atom_id res chain seq x y z
N MET A 1 -34.06 -6.07 -48.28
CA MET A 1 -32.66 -5.85 -47.84
C MET A 1 -32.73 -5.05 -46.55
N GLN A 2 -32.07 -5.54 -45.50
CA GLN A 2 -32.07 -4.96 -44.15
C GLN A 2 -31.43 -3.55 -44.13
N PRO A 3 -31.54 -2.79 -43.03
CA PRO A 3 -30.67 -3.05 -41.86
C PRO A 3 -31.51 -3.13 -40.57
N GLU A 4 -30.85 -3.12 -39.41
CA GLU A 4 -31.33 -2.84 -38.04
C GLU A 4 -30.96 -3.97 -37.05
N ASN A 5 -29.69 -3.97 -36.61
CA ASN A 5 -29.36 -3.90 -35.17
C ASN A 5 -27.84 -3.99 -35.01
N SER A 6 -27.20 -2.82 -34.86
CA SER A 6 -25.93 -2.73 -34.15
C SER A 6 -26.21 -2.98 -32.68
N VAL A 7 -25.78 -4.14 -32.19
CA VAL A 7 -25.65 -4.36 -30.75
C VAL A 7 -24.40 -3.62 -30.30
N ASP A 8 -24.60 -2.38 -29.86
CA ASP A 8 -23.62 -1.61 -29.11
C ASP A 8 -23.33 -2.37 -27.80
N SER A 9 -22.23 -3.12 -27.79
CA SER A 9 -21.78 -3.85 -26.62
C SER A 9 -21.06 -2.87 -25.70
N ALA A 10 -21.81 -2.27 -24.79
CA ALA A 10 -21.23 -1.51 -23.67
C ALA A 10 -20.29 -2.44 -22.87
N PRO A 11 -19.11 -1.95 -22.44
CA PRO A 11 -18.21 -2.77 -21.64
C PRO A 11 -18.88 -3.08 -20.29
N LEU A 12 -19.02 -4.38 -20.00
CA LEU A 12 -19.41 -4.88 -18.68
C LEU A 12 -18.54 -4.22 -17.63
N ALA A 13 -19.13 -3.37 -16.79
CA ALA A 13 -18.48 -2.84 -15.61
C ALA A 13 -17.99 -4.04 -14.79
N SER A 14 -16.67 -4.21 -14.68
CA SER A 14 -16.04 -5.22 -13.85
C SER A 14 -16.67 -5.17 -12.46
N ALA A 15 -17.24 -6.29 -12.00
CA ALA A 15 -17.73 -6.38 -10.63
C ALA A 15 -16.62 -5.94 -9.65
N PRO A 16 -16.95 -5.23 -8.57
CA PRO A 16 -15.97 -4.84 -7.57
C PRO A 16 -15.29 -6.11 -7.03
N CYS A 17 -13.97 -6.13 -7.04
CA CYS A 17 -13.21 -7.29 -6.58
C CYS A 17 -13.57 -7.64 -5.12
N SER A 18 -13.73 -8.93 -4.86
CA SER A 18 -14.18 -9.50 -3.59
C SER A 18 -13.00 -10.05 -2.75
N ALA A 19 -13.30 -10.52 -1.54
CA ALA A 19 -12.32 -11.25 -0.72
C ALA A 19 -11.80 -12.51 -1.41
N GLU A 20 -12.66 -13.17 -2.21
CA GLU A 20 -12.28 -14.34 -3.02
C GLU A 20 -11.26 -13.96 -4.09
N ASP A 21 -11.40 -12.79 -4.72
CA ASP A 21 -10.44 -12.28 -5.70
C ASP A 21 -9.07 -12.02 -5.07
N VAL A 22 -9.03 -11.40 -3.89
CA VAL A 22 -7.77 -11.20 -3.14
C VAL A 22 -7.14 -12.56 -2.84
N ALA A 23 -7.91 -13.51 -2.31
CA ALA A 23 -7.41 -14.84 -1.99
C ALA A 23 -6.89 -15.58 -3.24
N ALA A 24 -7.58 -15.46 -4.37
CA ALA A 24 -7.15 -16.03 -5.64
C ALA A 24 -5.83 -15.40 -6.12
N ILE A 25 -5.71 -14.06 -6.08
CA ILE A 25 -4.49 -13.35 -6.49
C ILE A 25 -3.31 -13.78 -5.61
N VAL A 26 -3.46 -13.76 -4.29
CA VAL A 26 -2.37 -14.07 -3.36
C VAL A 26 -1.88 -15.53 -3.54
N ARG A 27 -2.78 -16.47 -3.87
CA ARG A 27 -2.41 -17.86 -4.21
C ARG A 27 -1.73 -17.97 -5.58
N GLU A 28 -2.23 -17.29 -6.60
CA GLU A 28 -1.64 -17.28 -7.95
C GLU A 28 -0.21 -16.71 -7.93
N GLN A 29 0.03 -15.67 -7.15
CA GLN A 29 1.36 -15.08 -6.95
C GLN A 29 2.25 -15.91 -6.01
N LYS A 30 1.74 -17.03 -5.48
CA LYS A 30 2.44 -17.95 -4.55
C LYS A 30 2.87 -17.28 -3.24
N TRP A 31 2.22 -16.21 -2.82
CA TRP A 31 2.42 -15.59 -1.51
C TRP A 31 1.70 -16.35 -0.40
N LEU A 32 0.65 -17.09 -0.75
CA LEU A 32 -0.11 -17.97 0.14
C LEU A 32 -0.24 -19.35 -0.53
N GLN A 33 -0.07 -20.42 0.25
CA GLN A 33 -0.34 -21.80 -0.17
C GLN A 33 -1.67 -22.25 0.43
N ASP A 34 -1.64 -23.30 1.26
CA ASP A 34 -2.84 -23.96 1.81
C ASP A 34 -3.18 -23.49 3.23
N ALA A 35 -2.55 -22.41 3.70
CA ALA A 35 -2.86 -21.85 5.00
C ALA A 35 -4.26 -21.25 5.01
N SER A 36 -5.08 -21.69 5.97
CA SER A 36 -6.35 -21.07 6.31
C SER A 36 -6.43 -20.92 7.83
N CYS A 37 -6.71 -19.70 8.27
CA CYS A 37 -7.01 -19.42 9.67
C CYS A 37 -7.91 -18.17 9.74
N PRO A 38 -8.67 -17.98 10.85
CA PRO A 38 -9.62 -16.87 10.95
C PRO A 38 -8.97 -15.48 10.78
N ALA A 39 -7.73 -15.32 11.26
CA ALA A 39 -7.00 -14.06 11.11
C ALA A 39 -6.67 -13.76 9.64
N LEU A 40 -6.33 -14.77 8.85
CA LEU A 40 -6.07 -14.64 7.42
C LEU A 40 -7.35 -14.31 6.66
N GLU A 41 -8.46 -14.98 6.95
CA GLU A 41 -9.76 -14.69 6.32
C GLU A 41 -10.21 -13.25 6.60
N LEU A 42 -10.04 -12.79 7.85
CA LEU A 42 -10.33 -11.41 8.22
C LEU A 42 -9.45 -10.41 7.49
N TRP A 43 -8.16 -10.73 7.33
CA TRP A 43 -7.24 -9.89 6.57
C TRP A 43 -7.59 -9.84 5.09
N LEU A 44 -7.95 -10.97 4.47
CA LEU A 44 -8.37 -11.04 3.07
C LEU A 44 -9.63 -10.20 2.82
N ALA A 45 -10.61 -10.28 3.74
CA ALA A 45 -11.81 -9.45 3.69
C ALA A 45 -11.49 -7.96 3.87
N GLY A 46 -10.63 -7.62 4.83
CA GLY A 46 -10.18 -6.24 5.06
C GLY A 46 -9.41 -5.67 3.87
N ALA A 47 -8.53 -6.46 3.26
CA ALA A 47 -7.78 -6.09 2.06
C ALA A 47 -8.72 -5.83 0.88
N ALA A 48 -9.74 -6.68 0.67
CA ALA A 48 -10.75 -6.43 -0.35
C ALA A 48 -11.53 -5.13 -0.09
N ALA A 49 -12.02 -4.93 1.14
CA ALA A 49 -12.76 -3.73 1.51
C ALA A 49 -11.95 -2.43 1.33
N LEU A 50 -10.65 -2.49 1.60
CA LEU A 50 -9.75 -1.34 1.46
C LEU A 50 -9.28 -1.12 0.02
N LEU A 51 -8.91 -2.16 -0.72
CA LEU A 51 -8.23 -2.01 -2.01
C LEU A 51 -9.17 -2.11 -3.22
N ALA A 52 -10.23 -2.93 -3.15
CA ALA A 52 -11.13 -3.14 -4.29
C ALA A 52 -11.81 -1.85 -4.79
N PRO A 53 -12.25 -0.90 -3.94
CA PRO A 53 -12.80 0.37 -4.43
C PRO A 53 -11.81 1.24 -5.22
N HIS A 54 -10.53 0.92 -5.15
CA HIS A 54 -9.43 1.65 -5.80
C HIS A 54 -8.79 0.86 -6.95
N ALA A 55 -9.29 -0.35 -7.22
CA ALA A 55 -8.83 -1.18 -8.31
C ALA A 55 -9.92 -1.29 -9.38
N LEU A 56 -9.68 -0.68 -10.54
CA LEU A 56 -10.62 -0.72 -11.67
C LEU A 56 -10.83 -2.15 -12.22
N HIS A 57 -9.84 -3.02 -12.04
CA HIS A 57 -9.85 -4.40 -12.49
C HIS A 57 -8.93 -5.25 -11.62
N ARG A 58 -9.07 -6.58 -11.74
CA ARG A 58 -8.28 -7.56 -10.98
C ARG A 58 -6.76 -7.35 -11.04
N ALA A 59 -6.22 -7.01 -12.22
CA ALA A 59 -4.78 -6.73 -12.35
C ALA A 59 -4.34 -5.49 -11.54
N ALA A 60 -5.16 -4.43 -11.45
CA ALA A 60 -4.85 -3.26 -10.63
C ALA A 60 -4.86 -3.61 -9.14
N LEU A 61 -5.79 -4.49 -8.71
CA LEU A 61 -5.79 -5.02 -7.35
C LEU A 61 -4.52 -5.84 -7.07
N ALA A 62 -4.10 -6.67 -8.03
CA ALA A 62 -2.86 -7.43 -7.92
C ALA A 62 -1.63 -6.51 -7.78
N ASP A 63 -1.59 -5.40 -8.52
CA ASP A 63 -0.51 -4.41 -8.39
C ASP A 63 -0.49 -3.73 -7.02
N LEU A 64 -1.65 -3.45 -6.42
CA LEU A 64 -1.71 -2.93 -5.04
C LEU A 64 -1.26 -3.97 -4.02
N LEU A 65 -1.65 -5.23 -4.19
CA LEU A 65 -1.21 -6.32 -3.32
C LEU A 65 0.30 -6.55 -3.43
N ARG A 66 0.91 -6.43 -4.62
CA ARG A 66 2.36 -6.52 -4.79
C ARG A 66 3.12 -5.56 -3.88
N LEU A 67 2.59 -4.36 -3.63
CA LEU A 67 3.21 -3.39 -2.71
C LEU A 67 3.27 -3.89 -1.26
N ILE A 68 2.42 -4.84 -0.86
CA ILE A 68 2.43 -5.47 0.46
C ILE A 68 3.51 -6.56 0.54
N PHE A 69 3.70 -7.35 -0.52
CA PHE A 69 4.58 -8.53 -0.48
C PHE A 69 5.99 -8.28 -1.04
N GLU A 70 6.16 -7.35 -1.99
CA GLU A 70 7.39 -7.16 -2.76
C GLU A 70 8.11 -5.85 -2.43
N TYR A 71 8.29 -5.56 -1.14
CA TYR A 71 8.96 -4.33 -0.70
C TYR A 71 10.49 -4.48 -0.61
N ASP A 72 11.21 -3.62 -1.34
CA ASP A 72 12.67 -3.48 -1.31
C ASP A 72 13.09 -2.01 -1.33
N ALA A 73 13.52 -1.50 -0.16
CA ALA A 73 13.92 -0.11 0.01
C ALA A 73 15.05 0.34 -0.94
N ARG A 74 16.02 -0.53 -1.23
CA ARG A 74 17.16 -0.18 -2.09
C ARG A 74 16.71 0.00 -3.53
N ARG A 75 15.90 -0.94 -4.04
CA ARG A 75 15.31 -0.83 -5.38
C ARG A 75 14.42 0.41 -5.49
N ILE A 76 13.61 0.68 -4.47
CA ILE A 76 12.74 1.86 -4.42
C ILE A 76 13.61 3.11 -4.55
N LEU A 77 14.62 3.29 -3.70
CA LEU A 77 15.45 4.49 -3.69
C LEU A 77 16.26 4.71 -4.98
N GLN A 78 16.58 3.65 -5.73
CA GLN A 78 17.25 3.74 -7.03
C GLN A 78 16.34 4.25 -8.16
N SER A 79 15.01 4.29 -7.96
CA SER A 79 14.09 4.70 -9.01
C SER A 79 14.12 6.22 -9.28
N PRO A 80 13.94 6.67 -10.54
CA PRO A 80 13.84 8.11 -10.84
C PRO A 80 12.69 8.80 -10.11
N GLU A 81 11.58 8.10 -9.89
CA GLU A 81 10.42 8.61 -9.16
C GLU A 81 10.78 8.94 -7.71
N SER A 82 11.51 8.06 -7.03
CA SER A 82 11.99 8.28 -5.67
C SER A 82 12.89 9.50 -5.58
N HIS A 83 13.84 9.65 -6.52
CA HIS A 83 14.70 10.83 -6.56
C HIS A 83 13.89 12.12 -6.72
N ALA A 84 12.87 12.12 -7.58
CA ALA A 84 12.00 13.28 -7.78
C ALA A 84 11.22 13.65 -6.50
N VAL A 85 10.76 12.67 -5.72
CA VAL A 85 10.10 12.88 -4.43
C VAL A 85 11.07 13.41 -3.38
N LEU A 86 12.26 12.82 -3.28
CA LEU A 86 13.28 13.17 -2.29
C LEU A 86 13.96 14.52 -2.56
N ALA A 87 13.95 14.98 -3.82
CA ALA A 87 14.44 16.30 -4.21
C ALA A 87 13.47 17.44 -3.85
N ARG A 88 12.22 17.12 -3.47
CA ARG A 88 11.24 18.13 -3.04
C ARG A 88 11.63 18.72 -1.71
N GLU A 89 11.32 20.01 -1.54
CA GLU A 89 11.43 20.69 -0.26
C GLU A 89 10.62 19.96 0.82
N GLY A 90 11.20 19.84 2.02
CA GLY A 90 10.56 19.19 3.16
C GLY A 90 10.53 17.66 3.14
N ALA A 91 10.83 17.00 2.01
CA ALA A 91 10.69 15.53 1.90
C ALA A 91 11.53 14.79 2.95
N ARG A 92 12.79 15.19 3.14
CA ARG A 92 13.67 14.60 4.16
C ARG A 92 13.23 14.91 5.59
N GLU A 93 12.60 16.05 5.84
CA GLU A 93 12.09 16.43 7.16
C GLU A 93 10.85 15.61 7.53
N VAL A 94 9.96 15.40 6.56
CA VAL A 94 8.81 14.50 6.69
C VAL A 94 9.30 13.08 6.98
N LEU A 95 10.28 12.57 6.22
CA LEU A 95 10.82 11.22 6.43
C LEU A 95 11.46 11.07 7.81
N ARG A 96 12.26 12.04 8.27
CA ARG A 96 12.88 12.01 9.60
C ARG A 96 11.84 12.00 10.71
N SER A 97 10.82 12.86 10.61
CA SER A 97 9.75 12.94 11.61
C SER A 97 8.87 11.70 11.59
N LEU A 98 8.56 11.17 10.41
CA LEU A 98 7.84 9.91 10.24
C LEU A 98 8.63 8.75 10.86
N ALA A 99 9.93 8.67 10.62
CA ALA A 99 10.79 7.63 11.18
C ALA A 99 10.73 7.60 12.71
N HIS A 100 10.85 8.77 13.37
CA HIS A 100 10.70 8.86 14.82
C HIS A 100 9.33 8.34 15.31
N LEU A 101 8.24 8.76 14.66
CA LEU A 101 6.88 8.36 15.05
C LEU A 101 6.57 6.87 14.82
N VAL A 102 7.21 6.25 13.82
CA VAL A 102 7.01 4.84 13.44
C VAL A 102 7.94 3.92 14.22
N LEU A 103 9.20 4.30 14.44
CA LEU A 103 10.18 3.46 15.12
C LEU A 103 10.00 3.45 16.65
N ASP A 104 9.56 4.57 17.24
CA ASP A 104 9.31 4.66 18.69
C ASP A 104 7.84 4.37 19.06
N GLY A 105 7.00 4.10 18.06
CA GLY A 105 5.56 3.91 18.21
C GLY A 105 5.11 2.44 18.16
N PRO A 106 3.86 2.17 18.54
CA PRO A 106 3.22 0.87 18.29
C PRO A 106 2.92 0.68 16.80
N GLU A 107 2.44 -0.53 16.44
CA GLU A 107 1.94 -0.87 15.11
C GLU A 107 0.93 0.16 14.57
N ILE A 108 0.96 0.37 13.24
CA ILE A 108 0.14 1.36 12.55
C ILE A 108 -1.24 0.77 12.27
N THR A 109 -2.18 1.07 13.16
CA THR A 109 -3.62 0.94 12.92
C THR A 109 -4.18 2.15 12.17
N SER A 110 -5.45 2.10 11.75
CA SER A 110 -6.12 3.26 11.12
C SER A 110 -6.09 4.51 12.01
N ASP A 111 -6.33 4.35 13.30
CA ASP A 111 -6.34 5.48 14.23
C ASP A 111 -4.92 5.98 14.50
N ARG A 112 -3.97 5.07 14.66
CA ARG A 112 -2.56 5.44 14.79
C ARG A 112 -2.03 6.17 13.55
N TYR A 113 -2.41 5.75 12.35
CA TYR A 113 -2.05 6.45 11.12
C TYR A 113 -2.59 7.88 11.11
N LYS A 114 -3.86 8.08 11.47
CA LYS A 114 -4.45 9.43 11.57
C LYS A 114 -3.71 10.31 12.57
N GLU A 115 -3.33 9.77 13.72
CA GLU A 115 -2.53 10.47 14.74
C GLU A 115 -1.16 10.89 14.19
N ILE A 116 -0.45 9.98 13.53
CA ILE A 116 0.85 10.25 12.91
C ILE A 116 0.71 11.39 11.88
N ILE A 117 -0.27 11.31 10.99
CA ILE A 117 -0.52 12.35 9.98
C ILE A 117 -0.87 13.69 10.63
N ALA A 118 -1.69 13.71 11.68
CA ALA A 118 -2.03 14.92 12.40
C ALA A 118 -0.81 15.55 13.09
N SER A 119 0.04 14.72 13.71
CA SER A 119 1.29 15.14 14.33
C SER A 119 2.23 15.79 13.30
N LEU A 120 2.46 15.12 12.17
CA LEU A 120 3.32 15.63 11.10
C LEU A 120 2.82 16.96 10.51
N LYS A 121 1.51 17.08 10.29
CA LYS A 121 0.90 18.35 9.83
C LYS A 121 1.11 19.48 10.82
N LYS A 122 1.00 19.18 12.12
CA LYS A 122 1.16 20.17 13.19
C LYS A 122 2.61 20.59 13.36
N SER A 123 3.57 19.66 13.26
CA SER A 123 4.99 19.94 13.51
C SER A 123 5.69 20.56 12.31
N LEU A 124 5.35 20.15 11.08
CA LEU A 124 6.08 20.56 9.86
C LEU A 124 5.30 21.54 8.97
N GLY A 125 3.98 21.63 9.12
CA GLY A 125 3.15 22.52 8.30
C GLY A 125 2.87 22.04 6.86
N TYR A 126 3.57 21.00 6.37
CA TYR A 126 3.35 20.44 5.03
C TYR A 126 1.97 19.80 4.84
N ARG A 127 1.41 19.89 3.62
CA ARG A 127 0.10 19.35 3.26
C ARG A 127 0.11 18.74 1.86
N GLY A 128 -0.93 17.93 1.57
CA GLY A 128 -1.09 17.32 0.24
C GLY A 128 0.14 16.49 -0.15
N ARG A 129 0.62 16.66 -1.39
CA ARG A 129 1.71 15.86 -1.96
C ARG A 129 3.03 15.98 -1.18
N GLU A 130 3.32 17.14 -0.61
CA GLU A 130 4.56 17.37 0.17
C GLU A 130 4.63 16.51 1.42
N LEU A 131 3.47 16.27 2.05
CA LEU A 131 3.38 15.40 3.21
C LEU A 131 3.25 13.93 2.78
N PHE A 132 2.34 13.63 1.88
CA PHE A 132 1.95 12.24 1.63
C PHE A 132 2.90 11.48 0.70
N TYR A 133 3.56 12.14 -0.26
CA TYR A 133 4.44 11.43 -1.18
C TYR A 133 5.65 10.80 -0.46
N PRO A 134 6.37 11.50 0.43
CA PRO A 134 7.46 10.88 1.18
C PRO A 134 6.98 9.73 2.08
N ILE A 135 5.81 9.86 2.71
CA ILE A 135 5.23 8.80 3.57
C ILE A 135 4.92 7.54 2.76
N ARG A 136 4.22 7.70 1.64
CA ARG A 136 3.85 6.59 0.74
C ARG A 136 5.08 5.97 0.10
N LEU A 137 6.05 6.79 -0.29
CA LEU A 137 7.31 6.30 -0.82
C LEU A 137 8.02 5.38 0.18
N ALA A 138 8.15 5.82 1.44
CA ALA A 138 8.84 5.05 2.47
C ALA A 138 8.09 3.77 2.85
N LEU A 139 6.77 3.84 3.04
CA LEU A 139 6.02 2.71 3.60
C LEU A 139 5.33 1.84 2.54
N ALA A 140 4.74 2.43 1.50
CA ALA A 140 4.09 1.69 0.41
C ALA A 140 5.04 1.36 -0.74
N GLY A 141 6.19 2.03 -0.84
CA GLY A 141 7.23 1.74 -1.83
C GLY A 141 7.11 2.49 -3.16
N ARG A 142 6.13 3.39 -3.29
CA ARG A 142 6.02 4.32 -4.42
C ARG A 142 5.34 5.62 -3.97
N ALA A 143 5.51 6.69 -4.72
CA ALA A 143 4.65 7.86 -4.56
C ALA A 143 3.37 7.68 -5.38
N GLY A 144 2.32 8.40 -5.03
CA GLY A 144 1.03 8.24 -5.69
C GLY A 144 -0.11 8.69 -4.81
N GLU A 145 -1.30 8.19 -5.11
CA GLU A 145 -2.56 8.69 -4.56
C GLU A 145 -3.00 7.93 -3.29
N GLY A 146 -4.20 8.26 -2.79
CA GLY A 146 -4.68 7.82 -1.47
C GLY A 146 -4.88 6.32 -1.29
N GLU A 147 -4.91 5.52 -2.37
CA GLU A 147 -4.93 4.06 -2.28
C GLU A 147 -3.68 3.50 -1.61
N LEU A 148 -2.55 4.20 -1.70
CA LEU A 148 -1.31 3.79 -1.04
C LEU A 148 -1.37 3.92 0.47
N ASP A 149 -2.17 4.84 1.00
CA ASP A 149 -2.41 4.92 2.44
C ASP A 149 -3.09 3.64 2.94
N ARG A 150 -3.95 3.03 2.12
CA ARG A 150 -4.65 1.79 2.45
C ARG A 150 -3.74 0.57 2.43
N VAL A 151 -2.77 0.56 1.51
CA VAL A 151 -1.68 -0.43 1.51
C VAL A 151 -0.94 -0.39 2.85
N ILE A 152 -0.60 0.80 3.34
CA ILE A 152 0.11 0.98 4.63
C ILE A 152 -0.68 0.37 5.78
N LEU A 153 -2.01 0.59 5.82
CA LEU A 153 -2.89 0.06 6.87
C LEU A 153 -2.97 -1.47 6.92
N LEU A 154 -2.57 -2.16 5.85
CA LEU A 154 -2.59 -3.62 5.77
C LEU A 154 -1.25 -4.27 6.17
N LEU A 155 -0.18 -3.49 6.32
CA LEU A 155 1.19 -4.02 6.44
C LEU A 155 1.43 -4.76 7.76
N ASP A 156 1.09 -4.15 8.89
CA ASP A 156 1.42 -4.73 10.21
C ASP A 156 0.58 -5.97 10.49
N SER A 157 -0.71 -5.94 10.14
CA SER A 157 -1.57 -7.13 10.23
C SER A 157 -1.11 -8.24 9.28
N ALA A 158 -0.65 -7.91 8.07
CA ALA A 158 -0.08 -8.89 7.14
C ALA A 158 1.22 -9.52 7.65
N ALA A 159 2.06 -8.73 8.33
CA ALA A 159 3.34 -9.20 8.88
C ALA A 159 3.18 -10.27 9.97
N ALA A 160 2.02 -10.31 10.64
CA ALA A 160 1.68 -11.32 11.64
C ALA A 160 1.09 -12.62 11.05
N LEU A 161 0.87 -12.70 9.74
CA LEU A 161 0.20 -13.81 9.08
C LEU A 161 1.18 -14.83 8.47
N PRO A 162 0.74 -16.09 8.29
CA PRO A 162 1.59 -17.18 7.79
C PRO A 162 1.72 -17.15 6.26
N PHE A 163 2.11 -16.02 5.68
CA PHE A 163 2.44 -15.93 4.26
C PHE A 163 3.77 -16.63 3.95
N VAL A 164 3.86 -17.22 2.76
CA VAL A 164 5.09 -17.87 2.26
C VAL A 164 6.20 -16.85 2.09
N VAL A 165 5.86 -15.65 1.61
CA VAL A 165 6.75 -14.50 1.55
C VAL A 165 6.48 -13.64 2.79
N PRO A 166 7.44 -13.52 3.72
CA PRO A 166 7.26 -12.71 4.91
C PRO A 166 6.97 -11.26 4.54
N VAL A 167 5.84 -10.74 5.00
CA VAL A 167 5.49 -9.33 4.80
C VAL A 167 6.26 -8.46 5.79
N LYS A 168 6.87 -7.39 5.29
CA LYS A 168 7.53 -6.39 6.11
C LYS A 168 6.48 -5.40 6.64
N GLY A 169 6.30 -5.38 7.96
CA GLY A 169 5.51 -4.36 8.66
C GLY A 169 6.14 -2.96 8.55
N THR A 170 5.40 -1.95 8.97
CA THR A 170 5.73 -0.53 8.84
C THR A 170 7.04 -0.18 9.54
N HIS A 171 7.25 -0.68 10.76
CA HIS A 171 8.51 -0.51 11.49
C HIS A 171 9.71 -1.05 10.71
N ARG A 172 9.60 -2.28 10.17
CA ARG A 172 10.70 -2.91 9.40
C ARG A 172 10.98 -2.15 8.11
N ARG A 173 9.94 -1.74 7.38
CA ARG A 173 10.09 -0.95 6.15
C ARG A 173 10.75 0.39 6.43
N MET A 174 10.33 1.08 7.48
CA MET A 174 10.93 2.35 7.89
C MET A 174 12.42 2.20 8.19
N LEU A 175 12.80 1.19 8.97
CA LEU A 175 14.21 0.93 9.30
C LEU A 175 15.05 0.64 8.05
N GLU A 176 14.55 -0.21 7.15
CA GLU A 176 15.23 -0.52 5.88
C GLU A 176 15.33 0.70 4.96
N PHE A 177 14.30 1.54 4.92
CA PHE A 177 14.29 2.77 4.12
C PHE A 177 15.30 3.79 4.64
N CYS A 178 15.33 4.05 5.95
CA CYS A 178 16.32 4.93 6.57
C CYS A 178 17.75 4.42 6.31
N SER A 179 17.99 3.14 6.54
CA SER A 179 19.32 2.53 6.35
C SER A 179 19.83 2.55 4.91
N ALA A 180 18.93 2.68 3.93
CA ALA A 180 19.28 2.74 2.51
C ALA A 180 19.34 4.19 1.98
N LEU A 181 18.88 5.17 2.76
CA LEU A 181 18.92 6.59 2.45
C LEU A 181 20.23 7.26 2.92
N ASP A 182 20.88 6.68 3.94
CA ASP A 182 22.22 7.04 4.44
C ASP A 182 23.33 6.67 3.44
#